data_AF-R5BC91-F1
#
_entry.id   AF-R5BC91-F1
#
_cell.length_a   1.000
_cell.length_b   1.000
_cell.length_c   1.000
_cell.angle_alpha   90.00
_cell.angle_beta   90.00
_cell.angle_gamma   90.00
#
_symmetry.space_group_name_H-M   'P 1'
#
loop_
_entity.id
_entity.type
_entity.pdbx_description
1 polymer ?
#
loop_
_entity_poly.entity_id
_entity_poly.type
_entity_poly.pdbx_seq_one_letter_code
_entity_poly.pdbx_strand_id
1 'polypeptide(L)' 'MNLKNSIPARIARFYIEGFRSMTVGRKLWALIIIKVALLMLVFKLFFFPDLLQERYSTDAQRAQAVRTSLTAR' A
#
# COMPACT_ATOMS: atom_id res chain seq x y z
N MET A 1 17.89 30.85 11.74
CA MET A 1 18.61 29.56 11.69
C MET A 1 18.53 29.02 10.27
N ASN A 2 19.67 28.98 9.57
CA ASN A 2 19.75 28.74 8.14
C ASN A 2 19.42 27.26 7.85
N LEU A 3 18.22 26.95 7.34
CA LEU A 3 17.78 25.57 7.03
C LEU A 3 18.62 24.86 5.95
N LYS A 4 19.65 25.53 5.40
CA LYS A 4 20.42 25.02 4.27
C LYS A 4 21.29 23.80 4.60
N ASN A 5 21.65 23.56 5.87
CA ASN A 5 22.63 22.52 6.24
C ASN A 5 22.18 21.56 7.37
N SER A 6 20.94 21.08 7.36
CA SER A 6 20.58 19.95 8.22
C SER A 6 20.99 18.62 7.56
N ILE A 7 21.69 17.75 8.30
CA ILE A 7 22.12 16.41 7.83
C ILE A 7 20.96 15.62 7.19
N PRO A 8 19.74 15.60 7.76
CA PRO A 8 18.59 14.92 7.14
C PRO A 8 18.25 15.48 5.75
N ALA A 9 18.31 16.79 5.55
CA ALA A 9 18.01 17.41 4.27
C ALA A 9 19.05 17.03 3.19
N ARG A 10 20.31 16.83 3.59
CA ARG A 10 21.38 16.38 2.67
C ARG A 10 21.20 14.92 2.27
N ILE A 11 20.82 14.05 3.22
CA ILE A 11 20.51 12.64 2.94
C ILE A 11 19.31 12.55 1.99
N ALA A 12 18.23 13.29 2.25
CA ALA A 12 17.05 13.32 1.38
C ALA A 12 17.40 13.78 -0.05
N ARG A 13 18.17 14.87 -0.19
CA ARG A 13 18.63 15.35 -1.50
C ARG A 13 19.45 14.30 -2.24
N PHE A 14 20.36 13.60 -1.56
CA PHE A 14 21.17 12.54 -2.19
C PHE A 14 20.31 11.42 -2.80
N TYR A 15 19.31 10.91 -2.06
CA TYR A 15 18.42 9.88 -2.59
C TYR A 15 17.53 10.39 -3.74
N ILE A 16 16.99 11.60 -3.61
CA ILE A 16 16.15 12.21 -4.66
C ILE A 16 16.97 12.45 -5.93
N GLU A 17 18.16 13.03 -5.80
CA GLU A 17 19.04 13.33 -6.94
C GLU A 17 19.59 12.05 -7.57
N GLY A 18 20.01 11.07 -6.76
CA GLY A 18 20.48 9.77 -7.22
C GLY A 18 19.39 9.00 -7.98
N PHE A 19 18.17 8.96 -7.43
CA PHE A 19 17.04 8.34 -8.13
C PHE A 19 16.68 9.10 -9.41
N ARG A 20 16.82 10.44 -9.41
CA ARG A 20 16.52 11.27 -10.58
C ARG A 20 17.58 11.13 -11.68
N SER A 21 18.85 10.95 -11.35
CA SER A 21 19.90 10.74 -12.36
C SER A 21 19.88 9.34 -12.98
N MET A 22 19.18 8.38 -12.35
CA MET A 22 19.02 7.02 -12.88
C MET A 22 18.04 6.96 -14.06
N THR A 23 18.54 6.50 -15.20
CA THR A 23 17.75 6.21 -16.41
C THR A 23 17.18 4.79 -16.39
N VAL A 24 18.05 3.79 -16.16
CA VAL A 24 17.65 2.36 -16.11
C VAL A 24 16.94 2.02 -14.80
N GLY A 25 17.51 2.44 -13.66
CA GLY A 25 16.96 2.14 -12.33
C GLY A 25 15.52 2.63 -12.15
N ARG A 26 15.19 3.80 -12.70
CA ARG A 26 13.82 4.35 -12.65
C ARG A 26 12.82 3.49 -13.43
N LYS A 27 13.21 2.98 -14.60
CA LYS A 27 12.38 2.08 -15.40
C LYS A 27 12.14 0.75 -14.67
N LEU A 28 13.19 0.21 -14.04
CA LEU A 28 13.08 -1.00 -13.23
C LEU A 28 12.17 -0.79 -12.02
N TRP A 29 12.28 0.34 -11.32
CA TRP A 29 11.39 0.69 -10.22
C TRP A 29 9.93 0.80 -10.65
N ALA A 30 9.67 1.44 -11.80
CA ALA A 30 8.32 1.49 -12.36
C ALA A 30 7.79 0.07 -12.63
N LEU A 31 8.60 -0.81 -13.21
CA LEU A 31 8.24 -2.21 -13.45
C LEU A 31 7.97 -2.97 -12.14
N ILE A 32 8.77 -2.76 -11.10
CA ILE A 32 8.55 -3.36 -9.77
C ILE A 32 7.23 -2.88 -9.17
N ILE A 33 6.96 -1.57 -9.20
CA ILE A 33 5.69 -1.01 -8.70
C ILE A 33 4.50 -1.62 -9.44
N ILE A 34 4.58 -1.73 -10.77
CA ILE A 34 3.54 -2.37 -11.57
C ILE A 34 3.35 -3.82 -11.14
N LYS A 35 4.44 -4.59 -10.98
CA LYS A 35 4.36 -5.98 -10.51
C LYS A 35 3.72 -6.09 -9.14
N VAL A 36 4.13 -5.25 -8.18
CA VAL A 36 3.57 -5.26 -6.82
C VAL A 36 2.09 -4.89 -6.84
N ALA A 37 1.69 -3.88 -7.64
CA ALA A 37 0.29 -3.49 -7.79
C ALA A 37 -0.54 -4.61 -8.43
N LEU A 38 -0.03 -5.26 -9.48
CA LEU A 38 -0.68 -6.39 -10.14
C LEU A 38 -0.80 -7.59 -9.19
N LEU A 39 0.26 -7.92 -8.46
CA LEU A 39 0.21 -8.99 -7.45
C LEU A 39 -0.83 -8.68 -6.39
N MET A 40 -0.84 -7.47 -5.83
CA MET A 40 -1.87 -7.05 -4.86
C MET A 40 -3.28 -7.11 -5.44
N LEU A 41 -3.47 -6.67 -6.68
CA LEU A 41 -4.79 -6.65 -7.31
C LEU A 41 -5.31 -8.07 -7.56
N VAL A 42 -4.47 -8.93 -8.15
CA VAL A 42 -4.79 -10.35 -8.37
C VAL A 42 -5.06 -11.03 -7.04
N PHE A 43 -4.17 -10.92 -6.06
CA PHE A 43 -4.39 -11.51 -4.74
C PHE A 43 -5.68 -11.00 -4.10
N LYS A 44 -5.95 -9.70 -4.16
CA LYS A 44 -7.20 -9.11 -3.63
C LYS A 44 -8.43 -9.71 -4.28
N LEU A 45 -8.49 -9.77 -5.61
CA LEU A 45 -9.67 -10.23 -6.32
C LEU A 45 -9.95 -11.73 -6.14
N PHE A 46 -8.90 -12.56 -6.06
CA PHE A 46 -9.06 -14.01 -5.95
C PHE A 46 -9.11 -14.52 -4.49
N PHE A 47 -8.36 -13.91 -3.57
CA PHE A 47 -8.24 -14.41 -2.19
C PHE A 47 -9.06 -13.61 -1.17
N PHE A 48 -9.53 -12.42 -1.53
CA PHE A 48 -10.31 -11.56 -0.63
C PHE A 48 -11.65 -11.12 -1.26
N PRO A 49 -12.56 -12.06 -1.54
CA PRO A 49 -13.92 -11.73 -1.98
C PRO A 49 -14.68 -10.94 -0.90
N ASP A 50 -15.62 -10.09 -1.31
CA ASP A 50 -16.43 -9.29 -0.39
C ASP A 50 -17.59 -10.09 0.22
N LEU A 51 -17.24 -11.00 1.13
CA LEU A 51 -18.20 -11.90 1.77
C LEU A 51 -19.23 -11.17 2.65
N LEU A 52 -18.88 -10.00 3.18
CA LEU A 52 -19.79 -9.22 4.02
C LEU A 52 -20.90 -8.59 3.19
N GLN A 53 -20.59 -8.11 1.98
CA GLN A 53 -21.63 -7.65 1.06
C GLN A 53 -22.48 -8.77 0.51
N GLU A 54 -21.88 -9.92 0.21
CA GLU A 54 -22.58 -11.08 -0.35
C GLU A 54 -23.59 -11.69 0.64
N ARG A 55 -23.21 -11.82 1.92
CA ARG A 55 -23.99 -12.58 2.91
C ARG A 55 -24.97 -11.75 3.74
N TYR A 56 -24.85 -10.42 3.75
CA TYR A 56 -25.63 -9.55 4.63
C TYR A 56 -26.18 -8.32 3.90
N SER A 57 -27.48 -8.07 4.09
CA SER A 57 -28.20 -6.98 3.42
C SER A 57 -28.09 -5.64 4.15
N THR A 58 -27.87 -5.64 5.47
CA THR A 58 -27.76 -4.42 6.27
C THR A 58 -26.39 -4.25 6.90
N ASP A 59 -25.96 -3.00 7.07
CA ASP A 59 -24.70 -2.67 7.71
C ASP A 59 -24.64 -3.17 9.17
N ALA A 60 -25.76 -3.09 9.89
CA ALA A 60 -25.90 -3.62 11.25
C ALA A 60 -25.59 -5.12 11.32
N GLN A 61 -26.05 -5.92 10.35
CA GLN A 61 -25.76 -7.35 10.28
C GLN A 61 -24.28 -7.62 9.99
N ARG A 62 -23.67 -6.85 9.08
CA ARG A 62 -22.23 -6.96 8.77
C ARG A 62 -21.38 -6.65 10.00
N ALA A 63 -21.70 -5.55 10.69
CA ALA A 63 -21.00 -5.15 11.91
C ALA A 63 -21.15 -6.21 13.01
N GLN A 64 -22.35 -6.79 13.18
CA GLN A 64 -22.57 -7.85 14.15
C GLN A 64 -21.78 -9.12 13.82
N ALA A 65 -21.74 -9.54 12.55
CA ALA A 65 -20.97 -10.70 12.12
C ALA A 65 -19.47 -10.54 12.40
N VAL A 66 -18.90 -9.37 12.10
CA VAL A 66 -17.48 -9.06 12.40
C VAL A 66 -17.23 -9.06 13.91
N ARG A 67 -18.12 -8.44 14.70
CA ARG A 67 -18.00 -8.43 16.16
C ARG A 67 -17.96 -9.85 16.72
N THR A 68 -18.91 -10.71 16.34
CA THR A 68 -18.96 -12.09 16.79
C THR A 68 -17.68 -12.85 16.42
N SER A 69 -17.18 -12.72 15.18
CA SER A 69 -15.94 -13.40 14.75
C SER A 69 -14.68 -12.94 15.51
N LEU A 70 -14.65 -11.69 16.01
CA LEU A 70 -13.51 -11.15 16.76
C LEU A 70 -13.60 -11.42 18.27
N THR A 71 -14.80 -11.62 18.81
CA THR A 71 -15.01 -11.84 20.26
C THR A 71 -15.29 -13.29 20.62
N ALA A 72 -15.68 -14.13 19.66
CA ALA A 72 -15.75 -15.57 19.84
C ALA A 72 -14.34 -16.11 20.00
N ARG A 73 -13.92 -16.30 21.26
CA ARG A 73 -12.71 -17.05 21.62
C ARG A 73 -13.07 -18.51 21.81
#